data_AF-A0A0G4KCA0-F1
#
_entry.id   AF-A0A0G4KCA0-F1
#
_cell.length_a   1.000
_cell.length_b   1.000
_cell.length_c   1.000
_cell.angle_alpha   90.00
_cell.angle_beta   90.00
_cell.angle_gamma   90.00
#
_symmetry.space_group_name_H-M   'P 1'
#
loop_
_entity.id
_entity.type
_entity.pdbx_description
1 polymer ?
#
loop_
_entity_poly.entity_id
_entity_poly.type
_entity_poly.pdbx_seq_one_letter_code
_entity_poly.pdbx_strand_id
1 'polypeptide(L)'
;MFVIQDDTGDMDHVSRILDDLALEFRSSQHSFERQSTRDKSLALNRWLRTHNLTGMSDPHKNYRNLRNCFIGQALRQEEHESLPLISVAIFCCLAERLGLNAHCLAIPGHVHAVVYATRDTNLDGVKTETGEGDIEPAIDEMYLDPFASDYEVSKDSLRTLVLGVGWQRSLESLLHPAPAATLVVRMATNIKATYTYHRGQDPFLRAGNMLHGHPSENLELAVYAQAWATLLLTPGAPEEFGESSRELAFWFNAHRTEDVWLIEKYYSPLSERILGTSASEFTRPMRREDEESPVPRRRVPDMTFRIGQVVRHARYDRLGLVYGWIQHAGITFYNCMIEDGPPAVVARADNLELVTDPDLAPDRFEKAGLYFKRFDRSTCAFVSNITEEFPDD
;
A
#
# COMPACT_ATOMS: atom_id res chain seq x y z
N MET A 1 -4.18 -2.83 1.63
CA MET A 1 -4.90 -1.55 1.73
C MET A 1 -3.85 -0.48 2.01
N PHE A 2 -3.98 0.71 1.44
CA PHE A 2 -3.09 1.82 1.75
C PHE A 2 -3.96 2.92 2.34
N VAL A 3 -3.85 3.10 3.65
CA VAL A 3 -4.56 4.12 4.42
C VAL A 3 -3.49 4.97 5.04
N ILE A 4 -3.50 6.25 4.71
CA ILE A 4 -2.64 7.22 5.36
C ILE A 4 -3.31 7.57 6.68
N GLN A 5 -2.51 7.71 7.73
CA GLN A 5 -3.00 8.07 9.05
C GLN A 5 -3.94 9.29 8.97
N ASP A 6 -5.08 9.21 9.66
CA ASP A 6 -6.15 10.22 9.72
C ASP A 6 -7.00 10.42 8.44
N ASP A 7 -6.87 9.54 7.42
CA ASP A 7 -7.83 9.48 6.31
C ASP A 7 -9.03 8.58 6.63
N THR A 8 -10.20 8.95 6.11
CA THR A 8 -11.30 8.00 5.90
C THR A 8 -10.81 6.82 5.05
N GLY A 9 -11.43 5.64 5.13
CA GLY A 9 -10.96 4.48 4.33
C GLY A 9 -10.07 3.47 5.04
N ASP A 10 -10.09 3.46 6.37
CA ASP A 10 -9.67 2.32 7.17
C ASP A 10 -10.47 1.03 6.84
N MET A 11 -10.11 -0.08 7.51
CA MET A 11 -10.76 -1.37 7.27
C MET A 11 -12.26 -1.34 7.53
N ASP A 12 -12.69 -0.61 8.56
CA ASP A 12 -14.10 -0.51 8.93
C ASP A 12 -14.88 0.33 7.92
N HIS A 13 -14.28 1.38 7.36
CA HIS A 13 -14.89 2.17 6.28
C HIS A 13 -14.99 1.36 4.99
N VAL A 14 -13.93 0.67 4.57
CA VAL A 14 -13.96 -0.18 3.37
C VAL A 14 -14.99 -1.30 3.53
N SER A 15 -15.07 -1.92 4.71
CA SER A 15 -16.09 -2.93 5.00
C SER A 15 -17.50 -2.36 4.87
N ARG A 16 -17.75 -1.16 5.41
CA ARG A 16 -19.06 -0.48 5.28
C ARG A 16 -19.43 -0.17 3.84
N ILE A 17 -18.48 0.33 3.02
CA ILE A 17 -18.73 0.53 1.58
C ILE A 17 -19.19 -0.78 0.93
N LEU A 18 -18.51 -1.89 1.23
CA LEU A 18 -18.88 -3.20 0.70
C LEU A 18 -20.25 -3.68 1.23
N ASP A 19 -20.59 -3.41 2.50
CA ASP A 19 -21.91 -3.72 3.07
C ASP A 19 -23.02 -2.93 2.35
N ASP A 20 -22.80 -1.62 2.14
CA ASP A 20 -23.73 -0.73 1.46
C ASP A 20 -23.95 -1.15 -0.01
N LEU A 21 -22.86 -1.49 -0.73
CA LEU A 21 -22.94 -2.01 -2.09
C LEU A 21 -23.68 -3.36 -2.17
N ALA A 22 -23.49 -4.25 -1.19
CA ALA A 22 -24.22 -5.51 -1.13
C ALA A 22 -25.72 -5.29 -0.91
N LEU A 23 -26.09 -4.32 -0.05
CA LEU A 23 -27.49 -3.92 0.17
C LEU A 23 -28.10 -3.28 -1.07
N GLU A 24 -27.37 -2.42 -1.77
CA GLU A 24 -27.79 -1.79 -3.02
C GLU A 24 -28.05 -2.84 -4.10
N PHE A 25 -27.08 -3.74 -4.33
CA PHE A 25 -27.24 -4.85 -5.26
C PHE A 25 -28.46 -5.68 -4.90
N ARG A 26 -28.60 -6.12 -3.64
CA ARG A 26 -29.74 -6.93 -3.20
C ARG A 26 -31.08 -6.22 -3.42
N SER A 27 -31.13 -4.90 -3.21
CA SER A 27 -32.33 -4.09 -3.43
C SER A 27 -32.69 -3.95 -4.92
N SER A 28 -31.70 -4.04 -5.82
CA SER A 28 -31.90 -4.03 -7.27
C SER A 28 -32.41 -5.36 -7.85
N GLN A 29 -32.30 -6.46 -7.10
CA GLN A 29 -32.61 -7.81 -7.60
C GLN A 29 -34.02 -8.27 -7.24
N HIS A 30 -34.80 -8.68 -8.25
CA HIS A 30 -36.09 -9.32 -8.02
C HIS A 30 -35.92 -10.78 -7.61
N SER A 31 -36.55 -11.16 -6.48
CA SER A 31 -36.56 -12.54 -5.96
C SER A 31 -35.16 -13.15 -5.82
N PHE A 32 -34.15 -12.36 -5.42
CA PHE A 32 -32.76 -12.80 -5.28
C PHE A 32 -32.64 -14.14 -4.54
N GLU A 33 -33.35 -14.30 -3.42
CA GLU A 33 -33.31 -15.53 -2.61
C GLU A 33 -33.75 -16.81 -3.34
N ARG A 34 -34.56 -16.69 -4.40
CA ARG A 34 -35.05 -17.82 -5.19
C ARG A 34 -34.16 -18.17 -6.38
N GLN A 35 -33.16 -17.34 -6.68
CA GLN A 35 -32.23 -17.58 -7.77
C GLN A 35 -31.24 -18.69 -7.41
N SER A 36 -30.79 -19.43 -8.43
CA SER A 36 -29.73 -20.42 -8.30
C SER A 36 -28.39 -19.77 -7.93
N THR A 37 -27.43 -20.55 -7.42
CA THR A 37 -26.08 -20.04 -7.13
C THR A 37 -25.44 -19.44 -8.40
N ARG A 38 -25.64 -20.09 -9.56
CA ARG A 38 -25.15 -19.59 -10.85
C ARG A 38 -25.78 -18.25 -11.22
N ASP A 39 -27.09 -18.13 -11.12
CA ASP A 39 -27.81 -16.90 -11.47
C ASP A 39 -27.42 -15.74 -10.55
N LYS A 40 -27.35 -15.98 -9.24
CA LYS A 40 -26.90 -14.98 -8.26
C LYS A 40 -25.49 -14.47 -8.58
N SER A 41 -24.57 -15.39 -8.88
CA SER A 41 -23.17 -15.07 -9.16
C SER A 41 -23.01 -14.29 -10.46
N LEU A 42 -23.73 -14.68 -11.52
CA LEU A 42 -23.72 -13.96 -12.80
C LEU A 42 -24.40 -12.59 -12.69
N ALA A 43 -25.51 -12.50 -11.96
CA ALA A 43 -26.20 -11.24 -11.72
C ALA A 43 -25.30 -10.24 -10.97
N LEU A 44 -24.60 -10.69 -9.92
CA LEU A 44 -23.63 -9.87 -9.19
C LEU A 44 -22.48 -9.42 -10.10
N ASN A 45 -21.87 -10.35 -10.84
CA ASN A 45 -20.74 -10.04 -11.72
C ASN A 45 -21.12 -8.99 -12.78
N ARG A 46 -22.30 -9.16 -13.40
CA ARG A 46 -22.83 -8.19 -14.37
C ARG A 46 -23.10 -6.83 -13.72
N TRP A 47 -23.74 -6.82 -12.55
CA TRP A 47 -24.05 -5.59 -11.83
C TRP A 47 -22.79 -4.80 -11.48
N LEU A 48 -21.75 -5.47 -10.97
CA LEU A 48 -20.46 -4.83 -10.69
C LEU A 48 -19.86 -4.15 -11.92
N ARG A 49 -19.90 -4.84 -13.07
CA ARG A 49 -19.36 -4.32 -14.32
C ARG A 49 -20.21 -3.18 -14.88
N THR A 50 -21.54 -3.25 -14.80
CA THR A 50 -22.41 -2.15 -15.28
C THR A 50 -22.34 -0.91 -14.40
N HIS A 51 -21.95 -1.05 -13.13
CA HIS A 51 -21.71 0.07 -12.20
C HIS A 51 -20.23 0.47 -12.15
N ASN A 52 -19.40 -0.07 -13.05
CA ASN A 52 -17.98 0.23 -13.16
C ASN A 52 -17.13 -0.12 -11.92
N LEU A 53 -17.65 -0.93 -10.98
CA LEU A 53 -17.00 -1.26 -9.69
C LEU A 53 -15.83 -2.25 -9.81
N THR A 54 -15.61 -2.80 -11.00
CA THR A 54 -14.55 -3.77 -11.29
C THR A 54 -14.01 -3.60 -12.70
N GLY A 55 -12.70 -3.77 -12.85
CA GLY A 55 -12.05 -3.75 -14.17
C GLY A 55 -11.30 -2.45 -14.41
N MET A 56 -11.05 -2.14 -15.68
CA MET A 56 -10.26 -0.98 -16.09
C MET A 56 -10.59 -0.59 -17.52
N SER A 57 -10.85 0.69 -17.77
CA SER A 57 -11.27 1.17 -19.09
C SER A 57 -10.10 1.23 -20.08
N ASP A 58 -8.92 1.63 -19.63
CA ASP A 58 -7.69 1.66 -20.43
C ASP A 58 -6.53 0.92 -19.72
N PRO A 59 -6.46 -0.41 -19.85
CA PRO A 59 -5.37 -1.20 -19.26
C PRO A 59 -3.98 -0.80 -19.73
N HIS A 60 -3.81 -0.28 -20.94
CA HIS A 60 -2.48 0.12 -21.42
C HIS A 60 -1.92 1.32 -20.66
N LYS A 61 -2.81 2.24 -20.26
CA LYS A 61 -2.45 3.43 -19.52
C LYS A 61 -2.48 3.23 -18.00
N ASN A 62 -3.52 2.56 -17.50
CA ASN A 62 -3.87 2.59 -16.07
C ASN A 62 -3.42 1.35 -15.30
N TYR A 63 -2.95 0.28 -15.96
CA TYR A 63 -2.57 -0.96 -15.26
C TYR A 63 -1.44 -0.76 -14.26
N ARG A 64 -0.50 0.14 -14.55
CA ARG A 64 0.62 0.48 -13.67
C ARG A 64 0.34 1.65 -12.74
N ASN A 65 -0.91 2.10 -12.62
CA ASN A 65 -1.24 3.08 -11.60
C ASN A 65 -1.25 2.43 -10.20
N LEU A 66 -0.51 3.01 -9.26
CA LEU A 66 -0.41 2.53 -7.88
C LEU A 66 -1.77 2.42 -7.18
N ARG A 67 -2.71 3.34 -7.44
CA ARG A 67 -4.04 3.35 -6.82
C ARG A 67 -4.80 2.04 -7.05
N ASN A 68 -4.61 1.44 -8.22
CA ASN A 68 -5.31 0.23 -8.67
C ASN A 68 -4.83 -1.04 -7.92
N CYS A 69 -3.77 -0.93 -7.10
CA CYS A 69 -3.29 -1.99 -6.21
C CYS A 69 -4.07 -2.06 -4.88
N PHE A 70 -4.90 -1.07 -4.57
CA PHE A 70 -5.52 -0.95 -3.24
C PHE A 70 -7.05 -0.92 -3.33
N ILE A 71 -7.70 -1.91 -2.71
CA ILE A 71 -9.17 -1.99 -2.68
C ILE A 71 -9.85 -0.74 -2.13
N GLY A 72 -9.28 -0.12 -1.08
CA GLY A 72 -9.82 1.11 -0.51
C GLY A 72 -9.65 2.35 -1.40
N GLN A 73 -8.74 2.32 -2.37
CA GLN A 73 -8.64 3.37 -3.39
C GLN A 73 -9.63 3.07 -4.51
N ALA A 74 -9.64 1.85 -5.05
CA ALA A 74 -10.57 1.42 -6.09
C ALA A 74 -12.04 1.67 -5.69
N LEU A 75 -12.45 1.37 -4.47
CA LEU A 75 -13.84 1.58 -4.04
C LEU A 75 -14.25 3.04 -3.82
N ARG A 76 -13.30 3.98 -3.72
CA ARG A 76 -13.57 5.38 -3.40
C ARG A 76 -13.30 6.35 -4.55
N GLN A 77 -12.62 5.89 -5.59
CA GLN A 77 -12.37 6.66 -6.80
C GLN A 77 -13.59 6.61 -7.72
N GLU A 78 -13.86 7.71 -8.43
CA GLU A 78 -15.02 7.82 -9.33
C GLU A 78 -14.99 6.76 -10.45
N GLU A 79 -13.81 6.46 -11.00
CA GLU A 79 -13.69 5.47 -12.07
C GLU A 79 -13.63 4.03 -11.57
N HIS A 80 -13.47 3.81 -10.26
CA HIS A 80 -13.38 2.49 -9.63
C HIS A 80 -12.39 1.48 -10.26
N GLU A 81 -11.38 1.99 -10.98
CA GLU A 81 -10.43 1.13 -11.67
C GLU A 81 -9.60 0.28 -10.70
N SER A 82 -9.36 -0.96 -11.08
CA SER A 82 -8.69 -1.92 -10.22
C SER A 82 -7.92 -2.97 -10.99
N LEU A 83 -6.82 -3.46 -10.41
CA LEU A 83 -6.12 -4.64 -10.92
C LEU A 83 -7.00 -5.89 -10.82
N PRO A 84 -6.73 -6.95 -11.60
CA PRO A 84 -7.50 -8.18 -11.56
C PRO A 84 -7.71 -8.76 -10.16
N LEU A 85 -6.66 -8.75 -9.33
CA LEU A 85 -6.75 -9.23 -7.94
C LEU A 85 -7.76 -8.43 -7.13
N ILE A 86 -7.77 -7.10 -7.28
CA ILE A 86 -8.67 -6.22 -6.54
C ILE A 86 -10.10 -6.37 -7.06
N SER A 87 -10.32 -6.46 -8.38
CA SER A 87 -11.65 -6.72 -8.96
C SER A 87 -12.25 -8.02 -8.43
N VAL A 88 -11.46 -9.10 -8.39
CA VAL A 88 -11.90 -10.40 -7.86
C VAL A 88 -12.16 -10.31 -6.36
N ALA A 89 -11.30 -9.62 -5.60
CA ALA A 89 -11.50 -9.45 -4.17
C ALA A 89 -12.80 -8.70 -3.86
N ILE A 90 -13.12 -7.63 -4.62
CA ILE A 90 -14.40 -6.91 -4.50
C ILE A 90 -15.57 -7.85 -4.74
N PHE A 91 -15.52 -8.64 -5.82
CA PHE A 91 -16.56 -9.64 -6.10
C PHE A 91 -16.73 -10.64 -4.95
N CYS A 92 -15.65 -11.25 -4.47
CA CYS A 92 -15.71 -12.24 -3.39
C CYS A 92 -16.26 -11.63 -2.10
N CYS A 93 -15.83 -10.43 -1.72
CA CYS A 93 -16.33 -9.75 -0.53
C CYS A 93 -17.84 -9.47 -0.59
N LEU A 94 -18.36 -9.11 -1.76
CA LEU A 94 -19.80 -8.88 -1.94
C LEU A 94 -20.58 -10.19 -2.04
N ALA A 95 -20.04 -11.18 -2.75
CA ALA A 95 -20.63 -12.50 -2.86
C ALA A 95 -20.82 -13.15 -1.48
N GLU A 96 -19.82 -13.09 -0.60
CA GLU A 96 -19.91 -13.60 0.77
C GLU A 96 -21.00 -12.88 1.59
N ARG A 97 -21.11 -11.55 1.47
CA ARG A 97 -22.18 -10.76 2.12
C ARG A 97 -23.58 -11.14 1.63
N LEU A 98 -23.67 -11.68 0.42
CA LEU A 98 -24.90 -12.16 -0.21
C LEU A 98 -25.14 -13.66 0.03
N GLY A 99 -24.31 -14.31 0.86
CA GLY A 99 -24.44 -15.72 1.23
C GLY A 99 -23.90 -16.70 0.18
N LEU A 100 -23.10 -16.24 -0.77
CA LEU A 100 -22.41 -17.10 -1.74
C LEU A 100 -21.06 -17.54 -1.18
N ASN A 101 -20.67 -18.78 -1.47
CA ASN A 101 -19.36 -19.30 -1.11
C ASN A 101 -18.37 -19.00 -2.24
N ALA A 102 -17.69 -17.84 -2.16
CA ALA A 102 -16.83 -17.33 -3.23
C ALA A 102 -15.39 -17.10 -2.76
N HIS A 103 -14.41 -17.46 -3.59
CA HIS A 103 -13.00 -17.29 -3.27
C HIS A 103 -12.15 -16.85 -4.46
N CYS A 104 -11.00 -16.24 -4.18
CA CYS A 104 -10.02 -15.87 -5.20
C CYS A 104 -9.20 -17.08 -5.64
N LEU A 105 -8.95 -17.20 -6.95
CA LEU A 105 -8.03 -18.15 -7.57
C LEU A 105 -6.80 -17.43 -8.13
N ALA A 106 -5.62 -17.86 -7.69
CA ALA A 106 -4.35 -17.25 -8.05
C ALA A 106 -3.68 -17.94 -9.26
N ILE A 107 -4.34 -17.92 -10.42
CA ILE A 107 -3.81 -18.50 -11.66
C ILE A 107 -2.65 -17.63 -12.20
N PRO A 108 -1.55 -18.17 -12.74
CA PRO A 108 -0.49 -17.37 -13.35
C PRO A 108 -1.00 -16.29 -14.32
N GLY A 109 -0.40 -15.10 -14.24
CA GLY A 109 -0.75 -13.99 -15.12
C GLY A 109 -2.09 -13.29 -14.85
N HIS A 110 -3.03 -13.91 -14.13
CA HIS A 110 -4.36 -13.33 -13.87
C HIS A 110 -4.96 -13.73 -12.50
N VAL A 111 -6.16 -13.25 -12.15
CA VAL A 111 -6.90 -13.73 -10.97
C VAL A 111 -8.34 -13.96 -11.37
N HIS A 112 -8.94 -15.05 -10.89
CA HIS A 112 -10.35 -15.39 -11.15
C HIS A 112 -11.09 -15.59 -9.83
N ALA A 113 -12.41 -15.52 -9.85
CA ALA A 113 -13.24 -15.98 -8.74
C ALA A 113 -13.67 -17.43 -8.99
N VAL A 114 -13.74 -18.23 -7.94
CA VAL A 114 -14.47 -19.50 -7.89
C VAL A 114 -15.67 -19.33 -6.97
N VAL A 115 -16.83 -19.85 -7.37
CA VAL A 115 -18.03 -19.91 -6.55
C VAL A 115 -18.49 -21.36 -6.44
N TYR A 116 -18.73 -21.80 -5.21
CA TYR A 116 -19.20 -23.15 -4.91
C TYR A 116 -20.72 -23.19 -4.71
N ALA A 117 -21.33 -24.25 -5.19
CA ALA A 117 -22.71 -24.58 -4.86
C ALA A 117 -22.88 -24.91 -3.37
N THR A 118 -24.13 -25.05 -2.92
CA THR A 118 -24.40 -25.55 -1.57
C THR A 118 -24.18 -27.07 -1.53
N ARG A 119 -24.15 -27.67 -0.34
CA ARG A 119 -24.05 -29.14 -0.22
C ARG A 119 -25.32 -29.85 -0.73
N ASP A 120 -26.45 -29.17 -0.68
CA ASP A 120 -27.77 -29.76 -0.92
C ASP A 120 -28.26 -29.57 -2.36
N THR A 121 -27.63 -28.66 -3.12
CA THR A 121 -28.03 -28.34 -4.49
C THR A 121 -26.82 -28.10 -5.37
N ASN A 122 -26.92 -28.47 -6.65
CA ASN A 122 -25.98 -28.03 -7.66
C ASN A 122 -26.06 -26.52 -7.93
N LEU A 123 -25.21 -26.03 -8.85
CA LEU A 123 -25.15 -24.60 -9.22
C LEU A 123 -26.47 -24.03 -9.76
N ASP A 124 -27.31 -24.88 -10.36
CA ASP A 124 -28.62 -24.53 -10.95
C ASP A 124 -29.78 -24.67 -9.95
N GLY A 125 -29.52 -25.04 -8.70
CA GLY A 125 -30.53 -25.20 -7.66
C GLY A 125 -31.27 -26.54 -7.69
N VAL A 126 -30.81 -27.51 -8.49
CA VAL A 126 -31.33 -28.88 -8.48
C VAL A 126 -30.73 -29.61 -7.28
N LYS A 127 -31.57 -30.29 -6.50
CA LYS A 127 -31.11 -31.06 -5.34
C LYS A 127 -30.12 -32.13 -5.76
N THR A 128 -28.98 -32.19 -5.10
CA THR A 128 -28.01 -33.28 -5.28
C THR A 128 -28.58 -34.54 -4.64
N GLU A 129 -28.62 -35.63 -5.40
CA GLU A 129 -28.98 -36.94 -4.85
C GLU A 129 -27.88 -37.34 -3.85
N THR A 130 -28.26 -37.64 -2.61
CA THR A 130 -27.35 -38.29 -1.66
C THR A 130 -26.99 -39.64 -2.25
N GLY A 131 -25.77 -39.77 -2.79
CA GLY A 131 -25.30 -41.02 -3.37
C GLY A 131 -25.47 -42.18 -2.39
N GLU A 132 -25.87 -43.34 -2.88
CA GLU A 132 -25.83 -44.59 -2.11
C GLU A 132 -24.35 -44.97 -1.89
N GLY A 133 -23.76 -44.51 -0.78
CA GLY A 133 -22.40 -44.86 -0.35
C GLY A 133 -21.77 -43.86 0.63
N ASP A 134 -20.73 -44.27 1.35
CA ASP A 134 -19.98 -43.46 2.34
C ASP A 134 -19.11 -42.34 1.73
N ILE A 135 -19.29 -41.99 0.45
CA ILE A 135 -18.48 -40.97 -0.25
C ILE A 135 -19.32 -39.71 -0.44
N GLU A 136 -18.97 -38.62 0.25
CA GLU A 136 -19.60 -37.32 0.05
C GLU A 136 -19.42 -36.87 -1.41
N PRO A 137 -20.50 -36.44 -2.11
CA PRO A 137 -20.40 -35.96 -3.49
C PRO A 137 -19.55 -34.68 -3.57
N ALA A 138 -18.82 -34.52 -4.67
CA ALA A 138 -18.07 -33.30 -4.95
C ALA A 138 -19.02 -32.10 -5.07
N ILE A 139 -18.65 -30.97 -4.49
CA ILE A 139 -19.43 -29.73 -4.58
C ILE A 139 -19.16 -29.09 -5.93
N ASP A 140 -20.21 -28.87 -6.71
CA ASP A 140 -20.11 -28.20 -8.00
C ASP A 140 -19.54 -26.77 -7.85
N GLU A 141 -18.68 -26.38 -8.78
CA GLU A 141 -18.06 -25.06 -8.82
C GLU A 141 -18.16 -24.37 -10.18
N MET A 142 -18.25 -23.04 -10.16
CA MET A 142 -18.19 -22.18 -11.35
C MET A 142 -17.08 -21.15 -11.22
N TYR A 143 -16.62 -20.62 -12.35
CA TYR A 143 -15.52 -19.66 -12.41
C TYR A 143 -15.94 -18.36 -13.08
N LEU A 144 -15.44 -17.24 -12.59
CA LEU A 144 -15.74 -15.90 -13.11
C LEU A 144 -14.47 -15.07 -13.23
N ASP A 145 -14.49 -14.11 -14.14
CA ASP A 145 -13.45 -13.08 -14.27
C ASP A 145 -14.08 -11.68 -14.14
N PRO A 146 -14.31 -11.20 -12.91
CA PRO A 146 -14.86 -9.86 -12.67
C PRO A 146 -14.06 -8.72 -13.34
N PHE A 147 -12.77 -8.93 -13.61
CA PHE A 147 -11.95 -7.92 -14.27
C PHE A 147 -12.25 -7.81 -15.78
N ALA A 148 -12.32 -8.93 -16.51
CA ALA A 148 -12.42 -8.89 -17.97
C ALA A 148 -13.79 -9.32 -18.55
N SER A 149 -14.62 -10.06 -17.81
CA SER A 149 -15.78 -10.77 -18.37
C SER A 149 -17.02 -10.69 -17.48
N ASP A 150 -18.20 -10.68 -18.10
CA ASP A 150 -19.51 -10.76 -17.44
C ASP A 150 -20.19 -12.14 -17.56
N TYR A 151 -19.49 -13.13 -18.11
CA TYR A 151 -19.95 -14.50 -18.32
C TYR A 151 -19.13 -15.54 -17.54
N GLU A 152 -19.68 -16.74 -17.40
CA GLU A 152 -19.01 -17.88 -16.76
C GLU A 152 -17.77 -18.31 -17.56
N VAL A 153 -16.63 -18.40 -16.89
CA VAL A 153 -15.37 -18.84 -17.47
C VAL A 153 -15.32 -20.36 -17.43
N SER A 154 -15.10 -21.00 -18.59
CA SER A 154 -15.04 -22.46 -18.62
C SER A 154 -13.79 -22.99 -17.91
N LYS A 155 -13.94 -24.12 -17.21
CA LYS A 155 -12.82 -24.81 -16.55
C LYS A 155 -11.72 -25.20 -17.56
N ASP A 156 -12.10 -25.54 -18.78
CA ASP A 156 -11.15 -25.91 -19.84
C ASP A 156 -10.34 -24.71 -20.35
N SER A 157 -10.94 -23.51 -20.40
CA SER A 157 -10.21 -22.27 -20.68
C SER A 157 -9.15 -22.00 -19.62
N LEU A 158 -9.49 -22.17 -18.34
CA LEU A 158 -8.53 -22.00 -17.23
C LEU A 158 -7.40 -23.03 -17.30
N ARG A 159 -7.73 -24.30 -17.59
CA ARG A 159 -6.73 -25.36 -17.76
C ARG A 159 -5.76 -25.05 -18.90
N THR A 160 -6.29 -24.57 -20.02
CA THR A 160 -5.48 -24.16 -21.18
C THR A 160 -4.53 -23.03 -20.81
N LEU A 161 -4.99 -22.04 -20.02
CA LEU A 161 -4.16 -20.93 -19.57
C LEU A 161 -3.02 -21.38 -18.65
N VAL A 162 -3.31 -22.26 -17.68
CA VAL A 162 -2.27 -22.81 -16.78
C VAL A 162 -1.23 -23.63 -17.56
N LEU A 163 -1.67 -24.47 -18.50
CA LEU A 163 -0.78 -25.27 -19.34
C LEU A 163 0.12 -24.40 -20.23
N GLY A 164 -0.43 -23.29 -20.76
CA GLY A 164 0.30 -22.35 -21.61
C GLY A 164 1.48 -21.66 -20.92
N VAL A 165 1.46 -21.52 -19.59
CA VAL A 165 2.55 -20.91 -18.80
C VAL A 165 3.58 -21.96 -18.34
N GLY A 166 3.42 -23.23 -18.72
CA GLY A 166 4.36 -24.31 -18.38
C GLY A 166 4.23 -24.84 -16.95
N TRP A 167 3.16 -24.48 -16.23
CA TRP A 167 2.89 -24.99 -14.88
C TRP A 167 2.11 -26.30 -14.92
N GLN A 168 2.83 -27.39 -15.22
CA GLN A 168 2.23 -28.73 -15.36
C GLN A 168 2.11 -29.49 -14.02
N ARG A 169 2.92 -29.16 -13.01
CA ARG A 169 3.04 -29.96 -11.78
C ARG A 169 1.94 -29.73 -10.74
N SER A 170 1.03 -28.78 -10.95
CA SER A 170 0.06 -28.39 -9.91
C SER A 170 -1.27 -27.86 -10.47
N LEU A 171 -1.71 -28.32 -11.66
CA LEU A 171 -2.90 -27.80 -12.34
C LEU A 171 -4.14 -27.74 -11.44
N GLU A 172 -4.49 -28.87 -10.81
CA GLU A 172 -5.64 -28.96 -9.91
C GLU A 172 -5.44 -28.10 -8.64
N SER A 173 -4.20 -27.95 -8.14
CA SER A 173 -3.90 -27.06 -7.01
C SER A 173 -4.16 -25.58 -7.31
N LEU A 174 -4.03 -25.15 -8.57
CA LEU A 174 -4.24 -23.77 -8.99
C LEU A 174 -5.71 -23.43 -9.23
N LEU A 175 -6.55 -24.46 -9.35
CA LEU A 175 -8.00 -24.34 -9.43
C LEU A 175 -8.67 -24.40 -8.05
N HIS A 176 -7.87 -24.41 -6.97
CA HIS A 176 -8.35 -24.28 -5.59
C HIS A 176 -8.15 -22.87 -5.04
N PRO A 177 -8.98 -22.45 -4.06
CA PRO A 177 -8.88 -21.15 -3.41
C PRO A 177 -7.45 -20.83 -2.97
N ALA A 178 -6.98 -19.64 -3.37
CA ALA A 178 -5.65 -19.20 -3.03
C ALA A 178 -5.58 -18.82 -1.53
N PRO A 179 -4.54 -19.26 -0.80
CA PRO A 179 -4.29 -18.76 0.55
C PRO A 179 -4.13 -17.24 0.54
N ALA A 180 -4.60 -16.57 1.61
CA ALA A 180 -4.48 -15.12 1.74
C ALA A 180 -3.03 -14.63 1.58
N ALA A 181 -2.06 -15.37 2.15
CA ALA A 181 -0.64 -15.07 2.00
C ALA A 181 -0.19 -15.01 0.53
N THR A 182 -0.65 -15.93 -0.31
CA THR A 182 -0.36 -15.95 -1.75
C THR A 182 -0.91 -14.70 -2.45
N LEU A 183 -2.15 -14.30 -2.13
CA LEU A 183 -2.75 -13.10 -2.71
C LEU A 183 -2.00 -11.83 -2.29
N VAL A 184 -1.61 -11.73 -1.02
CA VAL A 184 -0.82 -10.60 -0.51
C VAL A 184 0.54 -10.51 -1.20
N VAL A 185 1.25 -11.63 -1.37
CA VAL A 185 2.55 -11.66 -2.08
C VAL A 185 2.41 -11.29 -3.56
N ARG A 186 1.33 -11.72 -4.24
CA ARG A 186 1.06 -11.30 -5.61
C ARG A 186 0.79 -9.79 -5.70
N MET A 187 0.05 -9.23 -4.75
CA MET A 187 -0.16 -7.79 -4.69
C MET A 187 1.13 -7.01 -4.41
N ALA A 188 1.96 -7.50 -3.48
CA ALA A 188 3.31 -6.99 -3.24
C ALA A 188 4.14 -6.98 -4.54
N THR A 189 4.10 -8.05 -5.33
CA THR A 189 4.79 -8.10 -6.62
C THR A 189 4.24 -7.07 -7.62
N ASN A 190 2.92 -6.85 -7.65
CA ASN A 190 2.32 -5.80 -8.48
C ASN A 190 2.80 -4.40 -8.09
N ILE A 191 2.84 -4.09 -6.78
CA ILE A 191 3.35 -2.80 -6.27
C ILE A 191 4.82 -2.60 -6.68
N LYS A 192 5.68 -3.60 -6.46
CA LYS A 192 7.10 -3.56 -6.85
C LYS A 192 7.28 -3.35 -8.35
N ALA A 193 6.49 -4.05 -9.16
CA ALA A 193 6.54 -3.93 -10.62
C ALA A 193 6.02 -2.57 -11.10
N THR A 194 5.01 -2.00 -10.45
CA THR A 194 4.54 -0.62 -10.68
C THR A 194 5.64 0.39 -10.36
N TYR A 195 6.29 0.28 -9.19
CA TYR A 195 7.43 1.14 -8.84
C TYR A 195 8.56 1.06 -9.87
N THR A 196 8.89 -0.17 -10.30
CA THR A 196 9.97 -0.43 -11.26
C THR A 196 9.64 0.14 -12.64
N TYR A 197 8.41 -0.04 -13.11
CA TYR A 197 7.94 0.49 -14.40
C TYR A 197 8.10 2.01 -14.48
N HIS A 198 7.84 2.68 -13.38
CA HIS A 198 7.93 4.14 -13.27
C HIS A 198 9.32 4.64 -12.88
N ARG A 199 10.33 3.78 -12.73
CA ARG A 199 11.67 4.20 -12.33
C ARG A 199 12.29 5.14 -13.38
N GLY A 200 12.67 6.35 -12.96
CA GLY A 200 13.23 7.37 -13.84
C GLY A 200 12.21 8.27 -14.54
N GLN A 201 10.92 8.12 -14.27
CA GLN A 201 9.85 9.04 -14.68
C GLN A 201 9.49 10.01 -13.53
N ASP A 202 8.81 11.12 -13.83
CA ASP A 202 8.38 12.13 -12.85
C ASP A 202 7.44 11.52 -11.79
N PRO A 203 7.74 11.59 -10.47
CA PRO A 203 6.90 11.12 -9.35
C PRO A 203 5.40 11.43 -9.44
N PHE A 204 5.03 12.61 -9.94
CA PHE A 204 3.62 12.99 -10.12
C PHE A 204 2.92 12.15 -11.21
N LEU A 205 3.69 11.59 -12.15
CA LEU A 205 3.24 10.57 -13.11
C LEU A 205 3.33 9.13 -12.53
N ARG A 206 4.14 8.87 -11.49
CA ARG A 206 4.44 7.52 -10.92
C ARG A 206 3.39 7.01 -9.92
N ALA A 207 2.78 7.91 -9.16
CA ALA A 207 1.84 7.59 -8.08
C ALA A 207 0.46 8.23 -8.28
N GLY A 208 0.20 8.65 -9.53
CA GLY A 208 -0.92 9.48 -9.94
C GLY A 208 -2.25 9.05 -9.34
N ASN A 209 -2.84 9.97 -8.59
CA ASN A 209 -4.23 9.98 -8.14
C ASN A 209 -4.57 8.98 -7.02
N MET A 210 -3.67 8.73 -6.06
CA MET A 210 -4.16 8.36 -4.72
C MET A 210 -5.05 9.51 -4.19
N LEU A 211 -6.12 9.19 -3.47
CA LEU A 211 -7.07 10.22 -2.99
C LEU A 211 -6.40 11.28 -2.09
N HIS A 212 -5.42 10.86 -1.31
CA HIS A 212 -4.76 11.67 -0.29
C HIS A 212 -3.25 11.36 -0.22
N GLY A 213 -2.50 12.24 0.44
CA GLY A 213 -1.05 12.14 0.64
C GLY A 213 -0.22 12.56 -0.57
N HIS A 214 1.08 12.77 -0.34
CA HIS A 214 1.96 13.15 -1.42
C HIS A 214 2.30 11.94 -2.32
N PRO A 215 2.27 12.08 -3.65
CA PRO A 215 2.56 10.99 -4.59
C PRO A 215 3.89 10.25 -4.33
N SER A 216 4.97 10.98 -4.02
CA SER A 216 6.27 10.34 -3.77
C SER A 216 6.29 9.54 -2.47
N GLU A 217 5.73 10.07 -1.39
CA GLU A 217 5.68 9.37 -0.10
C GLU A 217 4.78 8.13 -0.19
N ASN A 218 3.61 8.25 -0.82
CA ASN A 218 2.72 7.12 -1.08
C ASN A 218 3.42 5.97 -1.80
N LEU A 219 4.25 6.30 -2.79
CA LEU A 219 5.02 5.31 -3.52
C LEU A 219 6.10 4.66 -2.65
N GLU A 220 6.87 5.45 -1.91
CA GLU A 220 7.90 4.94 -1.00
C GLU A 220 7.30 4.03 0.08
N LEU A 221 6.22 4.47 0.73
CA LEU A 221 5.51 3.70 1.74
C LEU A 221 4.89 2.42 1.16
N ALA A 222 4.34 2.46 -0.05
CA ALA A 222 3.79 1.27 -0.70
C ALA A 222 4.88 0.22 -0.98
N VAL A 223 6.06 0.64 -1.45
CA VAL A 223 7.17 -0.29 -1.71
C VAL A 223 7.79 -0.77 -0.39
N TYR A 224 7.85 0.08 0.63
CA TYR A 224 8.27 -0.34 1.98
C TYR A 224 7.33 -1.41 2.56
N ALA A 225 6.01 -1.20 2.47
CA ALA A 225 5.01 -2.18 2.90
C ALA A 225 5.10 -3.49 2.08
N GLN A 226 5.38 -3.39 0.78
CA GLN A 226 5.64 -4.52 -0.08
C GLN A 226 6.87 -5.32 0.38
N ALA A 227 7.98 -4.66 0.71
CA ALA A 227 9.21 -5.32 1.18
C ALA A 227 8.96 -6.12 2.46
N TRP A 228 8.22 -5.53 3.41
CA TRP A 228 7.75 -6.23 4.61
C TRP A 228 6.87 -7.45 4.28
N ALA A 229 5.87 -7.29 3.42
CA ALA A 229 4.95 -8.36 3.07
C ALA A 229 5.67 -9.55 2.42
N THR A 230 6.61 -9.28 1.51
CA THR A 230 7.44 -10.32 0.88
C THR A 230 8.32 -11.04 1.90
N LEU A 231 9.01 -10.30 2.76
CA LEU A 231 9.88 -10.88 3.78
C LEU A 231 9.11 -11.79 4.76
N LEU A 232 7.94 -11.34 5.23
CA LEU A 232 7.18 -12.03 6.28
C LEU A 232 6.42 -13.26 5.76
N LEU A 233 5.91 -13.21 4.53
CA LEU A 233 5.03 -14.25 3.98
C LEU A 233 5.76 -15.27 3.10
N THR A 234 6.93 -14.92 2.58
CA THR A 234 7.80 -15.83 1.84
C THR A 234 9.21 -15.83 2.43
N PRO A 235 9.39 -16.30 3.69
CA PRO A 235 10.72 -16.55 4.23
C PRO A 235 11.28 -17.77 3.48
N GLY A 236 11.89 -17.48 2.34
CA GLY A 236 12.43 -18.47 1.42
C GLY A 236 13.72 -19.12 1.92
N ALA A 237 14.45 -19.73 0.99
CA ALA A 237 15.81 -20.18 1.26
C ALA A 237 16.71 -18.99 1.71
N PRO A 238 17.86 -19.24 2.37
CA PRO A 238 18.75 -18.18 2.83
C PRO A 238 19.11 -17.12 1.78
N GLU A 239 19.21 -17.50 0.51
CA GLU A 239 19.48 -16.59 -0.62
C GLU A 239 18.31 -15.63 -0.87
N GLU A 240 17.09 -16.15 -1.02
CA GLU A 240 15.86 -15.38 -1.25
C GLU A 240 15.54 -14.46 -0.06
N PHE A 241 15.78 -14.96 1.16
CA PHE A 241 15.67 -14.16 2.37
C PHE A 241 16.69 -13.02 2.33
N GLY A 242 17.95 -13.30 1.99
CA GLY A 242 19.00 -12.29 1.87
C GLY A 242 18.71 -11.19 0.84
N GLU A 243 18.05 -11.50 -0.29
CA GLU A 243 17.59 -10.50 -1.25
C GLU A 243 16.48 -9.61 -0.67
N SER A 244 15.47 -10.23 -0.04
CA SER A 244 14.36 -9.53 0.60
C SER A 244 14.85 -8.62 1.74
N SER A 245 15.83 -9.08 2.52
CA SER A 245 16.47 -8.30 3.58
C SER A 245 17.18 -7.06 3.05
N ARG A 246 17.88 -7.17 1.91
CA ARG A 246 18.56 -6.01 1.29
C ARG A 246 17.57 -4.98 0.78
N GLU A 247 16.45 -5.44 0.21
CA GLU A 247 15.38 -4.57 -0.23
C GLU A 247 14.74 -3.85 0.96
N LEU A 248 14.42 -4.56 2.04
CA LEU A 248 13.90 -3.94 3.26
C LEU A 248 14.90 -2.94 3.84
N ALA A 249 16.18 -3.29 3.92
CA ALA A 249 17.22 -2.40 4.45
C ALA A 249 17.42 -1.15 3.58
N PHE A 250 17.22 -1.23 2.26
CA PHE A 250 17.25 -0.07 1.37
C PHE A 250 16.11 0.92 1.68
N TRP A 251 14.91 0.41 1.94
CA TRP A 251 13.73 1.24 2.22
C TRP A 251 13.65 1.70 3.67
N PHE A 252 14.25 0.96 4.59
CA PHE A 252 14.47 1.38 5.97
C PHE A 252 15.56 2.47 6.01
N ASN A 253 15.16 3.69 5.66
CA ASN A 253 16.01 4.88 5.73
C ASN A 253 16.09 5.41 7.17
N ALA A 254 17.09 6.26 7.46
CA ALA A 254 17.26 6.95 8.75
C ALA A 254 16.06 7.82 9.20
N HIS A 255 15.05 8.02 8.34
CA HIS A 255 13.81 8.74 8.67
C HIS A 255 12.63 7.80 8.98
N ARG A 256 12.91 6.51 9.19
CA ARG A 256 11.94 5.47 9.60
C ARG A 256 12.40 4.76 10.88
N THR A 257 13.15 5.46 11.72
CA THR A 257 13.66 4.95 13.00
C THR A 257 12.52 4.59 13.95
N GLU A 258 11.33 5.17 13.77
CA GLU A 258 10.11 4.79 14.46
C GLU A 258 9.75 3.30 14.27
N ASP A 259 10.20 2.66 13.19
CA ASP A 259 9.93 1.26 12.88
C ASP A 259 11.02 0.30 13.41
N VAL A 260 11.98 0.78 14.22
CA VAL A 260 13.02 -0.06 14.84
C VAL A 260 12.42 -1.25 15.58
N TRP A 261 11.31 -1.04 16.29
CA TRP A 261 10.66 -2.12 17.03
C TRP A 261 10.10 -3.21 16.10
N LEU A 262 9.72 -2.89 14.85
CA LEU A 262 9.29 -3.89 13.86
C LEU A 262 10.47 -4.77 13.44
N ILE A 263 11.65 -4.17 13.26
CA ILE A 263 12.88 -4.90 12.94
C ILE A 263 13.23 -5.86 14.07
N GLU A 264 13.21 -5.39 15.32
CA GLU A 264 13.52 -6.22 16.48
C GLU A 264 12.49 -7.34 16.68
N LYS A 265 11.21 -7.04 16.52
CA LYS A 265 10.11 -7.98 16.79
C LYS A 265 9.94 -9.02 15.69
N TYR A 266 10.08 -8.64 14.42
CA TYR A 266 9.71 -9.50 13.29
C TYR A 266 10.91 -9.89 12.43
N TYR A 267 11.82 -8.97 12.10
CA TYR A 267 12.96 -9.28 11.24
C TYR A 267 14.06 -10.05 11.98
N SER A 268 14.46 -9.63 13.18
CA SER A 268 15.58 -10.26 13.91
C SER A 268 15.37 -11.75 14.18
N PRO A 269 14.19 -12.21 14.67
CA PRO A 269 13.96 -13.64 14.88
C PRO A 269 14.00 -14.45 13.59
N LEU A 270 13.55 -13.87 12.47
CA LEU A 270 13.62 -14.51 11.16
C LEU A 270 15.06 -14.62 10.66
N SER A 271 15.83 -13.55 10.80
CA SER A 271 17.25 -13.50 10.44
C SER A 271 18.07 -14.51 11.24
N GLU A 272 17.85 -14.60 12.56
CA GLU A 272 18.54 -15.57 13.41
C GLU A 272 18.21 -17.01 13.01
N ARG A 273 16.94 -17.28 12.70
CA ARG A 273 16.49 -18.63 12.29
C ARG A 273 17.03 -19.05 10.92
N ILE A 274 17.11 -18.13 9.95
CA ILE A 274 17.42 -18.44 8.55
C ILE A 274 18.91 -18.26 8.24
N LEU A 275 19.51 -17.18 8.73
CA LEU A 275 20.90 -16.80 8.46
C LEU A 275 21.85 -17.06 9.64
N GLY A 276 21.31 -17.33 10.84
CA GLY A 276 22.13 -17.43 12.05
C GLY A 276 22.68 -16.09 12.56
N THR A 277 22.17 -14.96 12.05
CA THR A 277 22.64 -13.62 12.38
C THR A 277 21.53 -12.78 13.00
N SER A 278 21.86 -12.06 14.07
CA SER A 278 20.93 -11.12 14.72
C SER A 278 20.90 -9.77 14.00
N ALA A 279 19.74 -9.13 13.99
CA ALA A 279 19.60 -7.77 13.47
C ALA A 279 19.96 -6.70 14.50
N SER A 280 20.37 -7.08 15.72
CA SER A 280 20.63 -6.15 16.81
C SER A 280 21.68 -5.08 16.48
N GLU A 281 22.70 -5.40 15.69
CA GLU A 281 23.71 -4.41 15.29
C GLU A 281 23.13 -3.31 14.38
N PHE A 282 22.06 -3.63 13.64
CA PHE A 282 21.39 -2.68 12.76
C PHE A 282 20.50 -1.69 13.55
N THR A 283 19.87 -2.14 14.63
CA THR A 283 18.95 -1.31 15.43
C THR A 283 19.64 -0.55 16.57
N ARG A 284 20.81 -1.01 17.01
CA ARG A 284 21.58 -0.40 18.11
C ARG A 284 21.82 1.11 17.98
N PRO A 285 22.24 1.66 16.83
CA PRO A 285 22.46 3.10 16.70
C PRO A 285 21.19 3.91 16.98
N MET A 286 20.05 3.44 16.48
CA MET A 286 18.76 4.10 16.64
C MET A 286 18.25 4.02 18.08
N ARG A 287 18.47 2.88 18.74
CA ARG A 287 18.18 2.72 20.18
C ARG A 287 19.03 3.65 21.06
N ARG A 288 20.29 3.85 20.71
CA ARG A 288 21.15 4.80 21.42
C ARG A 288 20.66 6.23 21.24
N GLU A 289 20.24 6.59 20.03
CA GLU A 289 19.67 7.91 19.75
C GLU A 289 18.37 8.14 20.55
N ASP A 290 17.50 7.13 20.67
CA ASP A 290 16.30 7.21 21.52
C ASP A 290 16.61 7.32 23.04
N GLU A 291 17.70 6.69 23.49
CA GLU A 291 18.12 6.72 24.91
C GLU A 291 18.87 8.00 25.28
N GLU A 292 19.53 8.63 24.32
CA GLU A 292 20.31 9.85 24.53
C GLU A 292 19.39 11.08 24.61
N SER A 293 19.41 11.76 25.77
CA SER A 293 18.74 13.07 25.87
C SER A 293 19.47 14.08 24.97
N PRO A 294 18.75 14.86 24.14
CA PRO A 294 19.37 15.88 23.31
C PRO A 294 20.19 16.85 24.17
N VAL A 295 21.42 17.15 23.76
CA VAL A 295 22.24 18.16 24.43
C VAL A 295 21.71 19.54 24.06
N PRO A 296 21.21 20.35 25.02
CA PRO A 296 20.64 21.65 24.69
C PRO A 296 21.68 22.59 24.07
N ARG A 297 21.39 23.08 22.86
CA ARG A 297 22.21 24.04 22.11
C ARG A 297 21.63 25.43 22.25
N ARG A 298 22.37 26.30 22.95
CA ARG A 298 21.97 27.70 23.14
C ARG A 298 22.35 28.55 21.92
N ARG A 299 21.46 29.46 21.50
CA ARG A 299 21.74 30.37 20.39
C ARG A 299 22.96 31.23 20.72
N VAL A 300 23.81 31.45 19.73
CA VAL A 300 24.85 32.48 19.83
C VAL A 300 24.33 33.84 19.34
N PRO A 301 24.91 34.97 19.83
CA PRO A 301 24.40 36.32 19.55
C PRO A 301 24.31 36.76 18.07
N ASP A 302 24.94 36.04 17.12
CA ASP A 302 25.05 36.45 15.72
C ASP A 302 24.36 35.49 14.73
N MET A 303 23.43 34.68 15.20
CA MET A 303 22.70 33.76 14.33
C MET A 303 21.60 34.47 13.54
N THR A 304 21.72 34.41 12.21
CA THR A 304 20.80 34.99 11.21
C THR A 304 19.41 34.37 11.21
N PHE A 305 19.30 33.03 11.23
CA PHE A 305 18.02 32.33 11.08
C PHE A 305 17.64 31.57 12.35
N ARG A 306 16.34 31.40 12.56
CA ARG A 306 15.72 30.64 13.65
C ARG A 306 15.17 29.32 13.15
N ILE A 307 15.07 28.36 14.05
CA ILE A 307 14.38 27.11 13.76
C ILE A 307 12.92 27.39 13.44
N GLY A 308 12.41 26.71 12.42
CA GLY A 308 11.07 26.90 11.89
C GLY A 308 10.96 27.95 10.79
N GLN A 309 11.99 28.77 10.55
CA GLN A 309 11.95 29.73 9.45
C GLN A 309 12.13 29.04 8.10
N VAL A 310 11.37 29.54 7.12
CA VAL A 310 11.52 29.13 5.72
C VAL A 310 12.52 30.06 5.04
N VAL A 311 13.47 29.46 4.35
CA VAL A 311 14.54 30.13 3.62
C VAL A 311 14.55 29.68 2.16
N ARG A 312 15.12 30.51 1.30
CA ARG A 312 15.35 30.22 -0.12
C ARG A 312 16.84 30.18 -0.37
N HIS A 313 17.33 29.14 -1.04
CA HIS A 313 18.74 29.05 -1.38
C HIS A 313 19.07 30.00 -2.54
N ALA A 314 19.93 31.00 -2.30
CA ALA A 314 20.23 32.09 -3.24
C ALA A 314 20.68 31.61 -4.64
N ARG A 315 21.44 30.50 -4.71
CA ARG A 315 21.93 29.92 -5.98
C ARG A 315 20.93 29.00 -6.70
N TYR A 316 20.15 28.22 -5.96
CA TYR A 316 19.38 27.10 -6.52
C TYR A 316 17.89 27.39 -6.59
N ASP A 317 17.44 28.50 -5.99
CA ASP A 317 16.05 28.92 -5.94
C ASP A 317 15.11 27.84 -5.34
N ARG A 318 15.65 27.02 -4.44
CA ARG A 318 14.92 25.99 -3.71
C ARG A 318 14.56 26.46 -2.31
N LEU A 319 13.37 26.07 -1.87
CA LEU A 319 12.92 26.35 -0.51
C LEU A 319 13.50 25.35 0.49
N GLY A 320 13.82 25.86 1.68
CA GLY A 320 14.36 25.12 2.80
C GLY A 320 13.69 25.53 4.11
N LEU A 321 13.40 24.57 4.98
CA LEU A 321 12.90 24.79 6.33
C LEU A 321 14.03 24.54 7.33
N VAL A 322 14.42 25.56 8.08
CA VAL A 322 15.50 25.47 9.08
C VAL A 322 15.01 24.62 10.25
N TYR A 323 15.63 23.47 10.48
CA TYR A 323 15.29 22.57 11.59
C TYR A 323 16.45 22.32 12.56
N GLY A 324 17.62 22.92 12.30
CA GLY A 324 18.74 22.86 13.22
C GLY A 324 19.93 23.66 12.73
N TRP A 325 20.98 23.70 13.53
CA TRP A 325 22.23 24.37 13.19
C TRP A 325 23.43 23.72 13.87
N ILE A 326 24.59 23.87 13.24
CA ILE A 326 25.88 23.44 13.77
C ILE A 326 26.89 24.58 13.68
N GLN A 327 27.82 24.62 14.63
CA GLN A 327 28.97 25.50 14.57
C GLN A 327 30.23 24.70 14.27
N HIS A 328 30.96 25.15 13.25
CA HIS A 328 32.26 24.58 12.93
C HIS A 328 33.25 25.71 12.65
N ALA A 329 34.34 25.75 13.41
CA ALA A 329 35.39 26.77 13.30
C ALA A 329 34.87 28.23 13.34
N GLY A 330 33.88 28.51 14.20
CA GLY A 330 33.30 29.84 14.37
C GLY A 330 32.28 30.25 13.28
N ILE A 331 31.95 29.34 12.37
CA ILE A 331 30.94 29.56 11.33
C ILE A 331 29.68 28.76 11.67
N THR A 332 28.52 29.41 11.59
CA THR A 332 27.21 28.78 11.73
C THR A 332 26.74 28.24 10.39
N PHE A 333 26.38 26.96 10.38
CA PHE A 333 25.69 26.30 9.28
C PHE A 333 24.30 25.88 9.73
N TYR A 334 23.33 25.98 8.84
CA TYR A 334 21.93 25.64 9.08
C TYR A 334 21.59 24.34 8.38
N ASN A 335 20.93 23.45 9.12
CA ASN A 335 20.32 22.24 8.59
C ASN A 335 18.94 22.62 8.07
N CYS A 336 18.72 22.45 6.77
CA CYS A 336 17.48 22.82 6.10
C CYS A 336 16.82 21.58 5.47
N MET A 337 15.55 21.35 5.79
CA MET A 337 14.70 20.39 5.09
C MET A 337 14.25 21.01 3.77
N ILE A 338 14.44 20.32 2.65
CA ILE A 338 14.07 20.84 1.31
C ILE A 338 12.64 20.45 0.93
N GLU A 339 12.04 21.20 0.01
CA GLU A 339 10.64 21.06 -0.39
C GLU A 339 10.27 19.74 -1.14
N ASP A 340 11.23 18.91 -1.56
CA ASP A 340 10.96 17.65 -2.29
C ASP A 340 11.95 16.51 -1.95
N GLY A 341 12.04 16.08 -0.69
CA GLY A 341 12.73 14.84 -0.28
C GLY A 341 13.87 15.00 0.75
N PRO A 342 14.58 13.93 1.15
CA PRO A 342 15.85 14.04 1.85
C PRO A 342 17.02 14.16 0.84
N PRO A 343 18.14 14.83 1.16
CA PRO A 343 18.67 15.05 2.50
C PRO A 343 18.51 16.50 2.97
N ALA A 344 18.49 16.65 4.29
CA ALA A 344 18.82 17.90 4.94
C ALA A 344 20.08 18.52 4.31
N VAL A 345 19.96 19.75 3.84
CA VAL A 345 21.10 20.49 3.30
C VAL A 345 21.71 21.30 4.42
N VAL A 346 23.02 21.19 4.56
CA VAL A 346 23.81 22.05 5.42
C VAL A 346 24.23 23.27 4.61
N ALA A 347 23.63 24.42 4.90
CA ALA A 347 23.90 25.67 4.18
C ALA A 347 24.44 26.74 5.11
N ARG A 348 25.36 27.56 4.61
CA ARG A 348 25.81 28.76 5.33
C ARG A 348 24.78 29.87 5.23
N ALA A 349 24.78 30.75 6.22
CA ALA A 349 23.86 31.89 6.30
C ALA A 349 23.87 32.76 5.02
N ASP A 350 25.05 32.96 4.43
CA ASP A 350 25.29 33.80 3.24
C ASP A 350 24.65 33.25 1.95
N ASN A 351 24.22 31.98 1.95
CA ASN A 351 23.59 31.33 0.81
C ASN A 351 22.06 31.22 0.95
N LEU A 352 21.50 31.78 2.03
CA LEU A 352 20.10 31.66 2.38
C LEU A 352 19.43 33.03 2.47
N GLU A 353 18.20 33.11 1.99
CA GLU A 353 17.36 34.30 2.05
C GLU A 353 16.06 33.98 2.80
N LEU A 354 15.63 34.84 3.71
CA LEU A 354 14.40 34.61 4.48
C LEU A 354 13.18 34.72 3.57
N VAL A 355 12.28 33.74 3.66
CA VAL A 355 10.97 33.79 3.00
C VAL A 355 9.97 34.41 3.95
N THR A 356 9.26 35.43 3.47
CA THR A 356 8.24 36.17 4.23
C THR A 356 6.82 35.98 3.69
N ASP A 357 6.66 35.27 2.58
CA ASP A 357 5.38 34.94 1.97
C ASP A 357 4.84 33.61 2.55
N PRO A 358 3.77 33.65 3.37
CA PRO A 358 3.23 32.47 4.02
C PRO A 358 2.56 31.48 3.05
N ASP A 359 2.22 31.89 1.83
CA ASP A 359 1.58 31.01 0.85
C ASP A 359 2.60 30.12 0.12
N LEU A 360 3.90 30.36 0.30
CA LEU A 360 4.97 29.55 -0.27
C LEU A 360 5.38 28.34 0.58
N ALA A 361 4.89 28.20 1.82
CA ALA A 361 5.50 27.32 2.83
C ALA A 361 4.72 26.04 3.22
N PRO A 362 3.46 26.09 3.70
CA PRO A 362 2.89 25.01 4.51
C PRO A 362 2.76 23.68 3.78
N ASP A 363 2.44 23.69 2.49
CA ASP A 363 2.18 22.47 1.71
C ASP A 363 3.46 21.91 1.06
N ARG A 364 4.61 22.56 1.26
CA ARG A 364 5.89 22.21 0.63
C ARG A 364 6.84 21.40 1.52
N PHE A 365 6.60 21.33 2.83
CA PHE A 365 7.48 20.63 3.77
C PHE A 365 6.74 19.50 4.47
N GLU A 366 6.48 18.41 3.74
CA GLU A 366 5.70 17.25 4.23
C GLU A 366 6.23 16.68 5.56
N LYS A 367 7.56 16.59 5.71
CA LYS A 367 8.20 16.04 6.91
C LYS A 367 8.32 17.05 8.06
N ALA A 368 7.79 18.26 7.92
CA ALA A 368 7.85 19.28 8.98
C ALA A 368 7.18 18.79 10.27
N GLY A 369 6.13 17.96 10.19
CA GLY A 369 5.44 17.41 11.36
C GLY A 369 6.32 16.60 12.31
N LEU A 370 7.46 16.06 11.83
CA LEU A 370 8.42 15.35 12.69
C LEU A 370 9.11 16.30 13.69
N TYR A 371 9.30 17.57 13.32
CA TYR A 371 10.09 18.54 14.08
C TYR A 371 9.26 19.73 14.58
N PHE A 372 8.07 19.95 14.03
CA PHE A 372 7.27 21.16 14.22
C PHE A 372 5.81 20.83 14.50
N LYS A 373 5.17 21.65 15.35
CA LYS A 373 3.77 21.45 15.77
C LYS A 373 2.76 21.93 14.73
N ARG A 374 3.03 23.08 14.10
CA ARG A 374 2.15 23.74 13.11
C ARG A 374 2.89 24.84 12.37
N PHE A 375 2.35 25.28 11.24
CA PHE A 375 2.77 26.50 10.57
C PHE A 375 2.01 27.72 11.12
N ASP A 376 2.72 28.78 11.50
CA ASP A 376 2.15 30.07 11.90
C ASP A 376 2.25 31.07 10.74
N ARG A 377 1.11 31.32 10.10
CA ARG A 377 1.01 32.26 8.97
C ARG A 377 1.33 33.71 9.36
N SER A 378 1.18 34.09 10.62
CA SER A 378 1.44 35.48 11.06
C SER A 378 2.94 35.81 11.12
N THR A 379 3.75 34.80 11.43
CA THR A 379 5.21 34.90 11.55
C THR A 379 5.94 34.27 10.37
N CYS A 380 5.21 33.62 9.45
CA CYS A 380 5.74 32.86 8.32
C CYS A 380 6.78 31.81 8.76
N ALA A 381 6.49 31.13 9.88
CA ALA A 381 7.41 30.17 10.49
C ALA A 381 6.66 28.96 11.07
N PHE A 382 7.33 27.82 11.11
CA PHE A 382 6.87 26.63 11.82
C PHE A 382 7.18 26.73 13.31
N VAL A 383 6.21 26.36 14.15
CA VAL A 383 6.37 26.33 15.61
C VAL A 383 7.18 25.12 16.02
N SER A 384 8.38 25.33 16.57
CA SER A 384 9.31 24.28 16.99
C SER A 384 8.70 23.28 17.99
N ASN A 385 8.95 21.99 17.75
CA ASN A 385 8.70 20.91 18.72
C ASN A 385 10.01 20.36 19.32
N ILE A 386 11.17 20.81 18.84
CA ILE A 386 12.51 20.34 19.24
C ILE A 386 13.18 21.26 20.27
N THR A 387 12.38 21.75 21.23
CA THR A 387 12.83 22.70 22.26
C THR A 387 13.81 22.10 23.27
N GLU A 388 13.91 20.77 23.33
CA GLU A 388 14.89 20.07 24.16
C GLU A 388 16.32 20.24 23.62
N GLU A 389 16.48 20.12 22.29
CA GLU A 389 17.77 20.36 21.63
C GLU A 389 18.02 21.85 21.37
N PHE A 390 16.99 22.63 21.04
CA PHE A 390 17.13 24.06 20.71
C PHE A 390 16.16 24.92 21.54
N PRO A 391 16.46 25.19 22.81
CA PRO A 391 15.53 25.85 23.74
C PRO A 391 15.34 27.36 23.53
N ASP A 392 16.18 28.02 22.74
CA ASP A 392 16.14 29.48 22.52
C ASP A 392 15.47 29.90 21.19
N ASP A 393 14.99 28.91 20.44
CA ASP A 393 14.28 29.02 19.17
C ASP A 393 12.82 28.59 19.32
#